data_AF-T0UQN3-F1
#
_entry.id   AF-T0UQN3-F1
#
_cell.length_a   1.000
_cell.length_b   1.000
_cell.length_c   1.000
_cell.angle_alpha   90.00
_cell.angle_beta   90.00
_cell.angle_gamma   90.00
#
_symmetry.space_group_name_H-M   'P 1'
#
loop_
_entity.id
_entity.type
_entity.pdbx_description
1 polymer ?
#
loop_
_entity_poly.entity_id
_entity_poly.type
_entity_poly.pdbx_seq_one_letter_code
_entity_poly.pdbx_strand_id
1 'polypeptide(L)' 'MFETSQPGVYAIGDAADYEGKVDLIATGFGEAPTAINQAIKYIFPDRDNRVVHSTSLINE' A
#
# COMPACT_ATOMS: atom_id res chain seq x y z
N MET A 1 4.34 7.12 1.76
CA MET A 1 3.76 7.67 0.50
C MET A 1 2.43 6.98 0.32
N PHE A 2 1.33 7.73 0.44
CA PHE A 2 -0.04 7.35 0.84
C PHE A 2 -0.34 7.42 2.34
N GLU A 3 0.67 7.52 3.22
CA GLU A 3 0.44 7.91 4.62
C GLU A 3 -0.07 9.35 4.66
N THR A 4 -1.13 9.58 5.43
CA THR A 4 -1.74 10.89 5.62
C THR A 4 -0.94 11.71 6.64
N SER A 5 -1.46 12.89 6.99
CA SER A 5 -0.90 13.67 8.11
C SER A 5 -1.08 12.98 9.47
N GLN A 6 -2.00 12.01 9.58
CA GLN A 6 -2.18 11.19 10.77
C GLN A 6 -1.29 9.93 10.67
N PRO A 7 -0.31 9.76 11.58
CA PRO A 7 0.57 8.59 11.56
C PRO A 7 -0.20 7.28 11.62
N GLY A 8 0.20 6.32 10.79
CA GLY A 8 -0.44 5.01 10.68
C GLY A 8 -1.76 4.99 9.92
N VAL A 9 -2.23 6.14 9.40
CA VAL A 9 -3.43 6.23 8.56
C VAL A 9 -3.00 6.49 7.11
N TYR A 10 -3.50 5.66 6.19
CA TYR A 10 -3.14 5.68 4.78
C TYR A 10 -4.38 5.90 3.91
N ALA A 11 -4.24 6.65 2.82
CA ALA A 11 -5.30 6.93 1.85
C ALA A 11 -4.88 6.52 0.43
N ILE A 12 -5.80 5.88 -0.30
CA ILE A 12 -5.62 5.42 -1.69
C ILE A 12 -6.92 5.64 -2.48
N GLY A 13 -6.88 5.40 -3.79
CA GLY A 13 -8.02 5.53 -4.68
C GLY A 13 -8.48 6.97 -4.78
N ASP A 14 -9.78 7.15 -5.03
CA ASP A 14 -10.41 8.47 -5.20
C ASP A 14 -10.40 9.29 -3.89
N ALA A 15 -10.08 8.67 -2.74
CA ALA A 15 -9.93 9.36 -1.46
C ALA A 15 -8.53 9.97 -1.26
N ALA A 16 -7.56 9.64 -2.12
CA ALA A 16 -6.20 10.17 -2.07
C ALA A 16 -6.03 11.31 -3.08
N ASP A 17 -5.35 12.37 -2.65
CA ASP A 17 -5.05 13.52 -3.49
C ASP A 17 -3.54 13.80 -3.49
N TYR A 18 -2.97 13.94 -4.68
CA TYR A 18 -1.57 14.30 -4.91
C TYR A 18 -1.38 14.78 -6.35
N GLU A 19 -0.31 15.54 -6.60
CA GLU A 19 -0.04 16.12 -7.92
C GLU A 19 0.01 15.04 -9.01
N GLY A 20 -0.82 15.20 -10.04
CA GLY A 20 -0.89 14.26 -11.17
C GLY A 20 -1.72 12.99 -10.92
N LYS A 21 -2.44 12.90 -9.79
CA LYS A 21 -3.41 11.81 -9.54
C LYS A 21 -4.51 11.81 -10.62
N VAL A 22 -4.87 10.60 -11.07
CA VAL A 22 -6.03 10.36 -11.93
C VAL A 22 -6.92 9.29 -11.29
N ASP A 23 -8.20 9.60 -11.14
CA ASP A 23 -9.21 8.75 -10.50
C ASP A 23 -9.64 7.60 -11.41
N LEU A 24 -8.82 6.56 -11.43
CA LEU A 24 -9.06 5.32 -12.16
C LEU A 24 -8.90 4.13 -11.23
N ILE A 25 -9.67 3.08 -11.51
CA ILE A 25 -9.55 1.77 -10.87
C ILE A 25 -8.10 1.26 -10.94
N ALA A 26 -7.46 1.42 -12.11
CA ALA A 26 -6.07 1.01 -12.31
C ALA A 26 -5.09 1.78 -11.42
N THR A 27 -5.29 3.09 -11.23
CA THR A 27 -4.48 3.90 -10.30
C THR A 27 -4.65 3.37 -8.88
N GLY A 28 -5.89 3.21 -8.41
CA GLY A 28 -6.18 2.67 -7.08
C GLY A 28 -5.55 1.30 -6.84
N PHE A 29 -5.60 0.40 -7.82
CA PHE A 29 -4.94 -0.90 -7.72
C PHE A 29 -3.41 -0.82 -7.67
N GLY A 30 -2.79 0.19 -8.28
CA GLY A 30 -1.35 0.45 -8.15
C GLY A 30 -0.96 0.99 -6.76
N GLU A 31 -1.82 1.81 -6.17
CA GLU A 31 -1.59 2.44 -4.85
C GLU A 31 -1.77 1.45 -3.69
N ALA A 32 -2.80 0.61 -3.77
CA ALA A 32 -3.17 -0.33 -2.71
C ALA A 32 -2.02 -1.20 -2.17
N PRO A 33 -1.25 -1.94 -3.00
CA PRO A 33 -0.16 -2.77 -2.48
C PRO A 33 0.94 -1.93 -1.82
N THR A 34 1.16 -0.71 -2.29
CA THR A 34 2.16 0.19 -1.71
C THR A 34 1.73 0.66 -0.33
N ALA A 35 0.47 1.13 -0.18
CA ALA A 35 -0.08 1.56 1.10
C ALA A 35 -0.12 0.42 2.12
N ILE A 36 -0.53 -0.78 1.70
CA ILE A 36 -0.59 -1.97 2.58
C ILE A 36 0.81 -2.37 3.05
N ASN A 37 1.81 -2.40 2.17
CA ASN A 37 3.19 -2.73 2.57
C ASN A 37 3.77 -1.72 3.57
N GLN A 38 3.43 -0.43 3.43
CA GLN A 38 3.80 0.58 4.42
C GLN A 38 3.09 0.36 5.76
N ALA A 39 1.79 0.08 5.73
CA ALA A 39 1.00 -0.19 6.93
C ALA A 39 1.50 -1.44 7.68
N ILE A 40 1.82 -2.54 6.97
CA ILE A 40 2.39 -3.75 7.58
C ILE A 40 3.73 -3.43 8.26
N LYS A 41 4.60 -2.65 7.62
CA LYS A 41 5.88 -2.23 8.20
C LYS A 41 5.70 -1.36 9.44
N TYR A 42 4.67 -0.50 9.46
CA TYR A 42 4.32 0.33 10.61
C TYR A 42 3.79 -0.50 11.79
N ILE A 43 2.89 -1.47 11.51
CA ILE A 43 2.26 -2.32 12.53
C ILE A 43 3.25 -3.35 13.10
N PHE A 44 4.13 -3.90 12.26
CA PHE A 44 5.06 -4.98 12.62
C PHE A 44 6.51 -4.64 12.25
N PRO A 45 7.15 -3.70 12.97
CA PRO A 45 8.49 -3.22 12.62
C PRO A 45 9.57 -4.31 12.66
N ASP A 46 9.41 -5.33 13.51
CA ASP A 46 10.42 -6.37 13.76
C ASP A 46 10.26 -7.62 12.86
N ARG A 47 9.25 -7.66 11.98
CA ARG A 47 9.03 -8.79 11.05
C ARG A 47 9.83 -8.61 9.75
N ASP A 48 10.16 -9.73 9.10
CA ASP A 48 10.64 -9.70 7.71
C ASP A 48 9.48 -9.29 6.79
N ASN A 49 9.41 -8.00 6.47
CA ASN A 49 8.37 -7.39 5.64
C ASN A 49 8.78 -7.24 4.17
N ARG A 50 9.70 -8.10 3.68
CA ARG A 50 10.08 -8.09 2.27
C ARG A 50 8.89 -8.49 1.40
N VAL A 51 8.71 -7.77 0.30
CA VAL A 51 7.74 -8.14 -0.73
C VAL A 51 8.24 -9.42 -1.40
N VAL A 52 7.35 -10.39 -1.53
CA VAL A 52 7.64 -11.70 -2.14
C VAL A 52 6.70 -11.93 -3.32
N HIS A 53 7.14 -12.74 -4.28
CA HIS A 53 6.29 -13.13 -5.41
C HIS A 53 5.10 -13.95 -4.90
N SER A 54 3.89 -13.49 -5.19
CA SER A 54 2.66 -14.13 -4.71
C SER A 54 2.52 -15.59 -5.18
N THR A 55 3.04 -15.90 -6.36
CA THR A 55 3.09 -17.28 -6.89
C THR A 55 3.92 -18.23 -6.04
N SER A 56 4.88 -17.73 -5.27
CA SER A 56 5.71 -18.53 -4.35
C SER A 56 5.06 -18.74 -2.98
N LEU A 57 3.91 -18.10 -2.70
CA LEU A 57 3.20 -18.22 -1.42
C LEU A 57 2.19 -19.36 -1.38
N ILE A 58 1.77 -19.87 -2.53
CA ILE A 58 0.79 -20.93 -2.66
C ILE A 58 1.53 -22.21 -3.05
N ASN A 59 1.54 -23.19 -2.15
CA ASN A 59 1.97 -24.55 -2.46
C ASN A 59 0.74 -25.34 -2.91
N GLU A 60 0.83 -26.06 -4.04
CA GLU A 60 -0.17 -27.07 -4.42
C GLU A 60 -0.17 -28.27 -3.46
#